data_AF-A0A6I3GT84-F1
#
_entry.id   AF-A0A6I3GT84-F1
#
_cell.length_a   1.000
_cell.length_b   1.000
_cell.length_c   1.000
_cell.angle_alpha   90.00
_cell.angle_beta   90.00
_cell.angle_gamma   90.00
#
_symmetry.space_group_name_H-M   'P 1'
#
loop_
_entity.id
_entity.type
_entity.pdbx_description
1 polymer ?
#
loop_
_entity_poly.entity_id
_entity_poly.type
_entity_poly.pdbx_seq_one_letter_code
_entity_poly.pdbx_strand_id
1 'polypeptide(L)'
;MSAELAVMEITALLRSGTSAPIAKRQLRTKDLSEFQVKQFHFIWEVATESGGHLALALDRLSEVFRAQQRQFLELSIAFASPKATANLILLLPLVAVIFSELLGLSALGASFGTALGVISIGLGLLLLIVARISSLRMLEKAKPREADPGAFLDAVAIGLSAGLSPKAAAALARTKSKQLFAEDVASDQLTIFWDAVKVSEQSGIALNGLLLARADTLRHRLWSKHRTQLAKLSVSLLIPLGLAALPAFVFLAVVPVGIGLFSAM
;
A
#
# COMPACT_ATOMS: atom_id res chain seq x y z
N MET A 1 13.18 -2.51 -12.11
CA MET A 1 13.53 -1.07 -12.14
C MET A 1 12.38 -0.32 -11.48
N SER A 2 12.55 0.89 -10.93
CA SER A 2 11.43 1.62 -10.32
C SER A 2 10.58 2.32 -11.39
N ALA A 3 9.28 2.51 -11.11
CA ALA A 3 8.37 3.22 -12.02
C ALA A 3 8.86 4.64 -12.35
N GLU A 4 9.48 5.33 -11.38
CA GLU A 4 10.14 6.63 -11.59
C GLU A 4 11.19 6.55 -12.71
N LEU A 5 12.12 5.59 -12.65
CA LEU A 5 13.18 5.45 -13.65
C LEU A 5 12.63 5.21 -15.05
N ALA A 6 11.58 4.38 -15.15
CA ALA A 6 10.91 4.11 -16.41
C ALA A 6 10.29 5.38 -17.02
N VAL A 7 9.70 6.27 -16.20
CA VAL A 7 9.16 7.55 -16.70
C VAL A 7 10.27 8.55 -17.01
N MET A 8 11.31 8.63 -16.18
CA MET A 8 12.47 9.51 -16.40
C MET A 8 13.19 9.21 -17.72
N GLU A 9 13.32 7.93 -18.09
CA GLU A 9 13.89 7.52 -19.38
C GLU A 9 13.08 8.09 -20.55
N ILE A 10 11.75 8.03 -20.47
CA ILE A 10 10.86 8.63 -21.48
C ILE A 10 10.99 10.15 -21.51
N THR A 11 11.05 10.79 -20.35
CA THR A 11 11.27 12.24 -20.27
C THR A 11 12.61 12.64 -20.88
N ALA A 12 13.68 11.88 -20.67
CA ALA A 12 14.99 12.12 -21.25
C ALA A 12 14.96 12.00 -22.78
N LEU A 13 14.28 10.99 -23.33
CA LEU A 13 14.08 10.84 -24.78
C LEU A 13 13.33 12.03 -25.39
N LEU A 14 12.28 12.52 -24.73
CA LEU A 14 11.54 13.69 -25.19
C LEU A 14 12.44 14.95 -25.18
N ARG A 15 13.24 15.13 -24.13
CA ARG A 15 14.18 16.25 -24.01
C ARG A 15 15.30 16.20 -25.06
N SER A 16 15.68 15.00 -25.51
CA SER A 16 16.66 14.83 -26.59
C SER A 16 16.08 15.06 -27.99
N GLY A 17 14.80 15.43 -28.12
CA GLY A 17 14.12 15.67 -29.39
C GLY A 17 13.47 14.43 -30.00
N THR A 18 13.40 13.30 -29.29
CA THR A 18 12.68 12.12 -29.77
C THR A 18 11.19 12.41 -29.88
N SER A 19 10.55 11.99 -30.97
CA SER A 19 9.11 12.22 -31.15
C SER A 19 8.31 11.47 -30.08
N ALA A 20 7.22 12.07 -29.62
CA ALA A 20 6.40 11.52 -28.54
C ALA A 20 5.92 10.08 -28.81
N PRO A 21 5.43 9.71 -30.01
CA PRO A 21 5.01 8.33 -30.28
C PRO A 21 6.15 7.31 -30.17
N ILE A 22 7.37 7.70 -30.58
CA ILE A 22 8.55 6.82 -30.50
C ILE A 22 8.97 6.67 -29.04
N ALA A 23 9.06 7.78 -28.30
CA ALA A 23 9.38 7.76 -26.88
C ALA A 23 8.39 6.87 -26.11
N LYS A 24 7.07 7.02 -26.34
CA LYS A 24 6.03 6.21 -25.68
C LYS A 24 6.21 4.71 -25.86
N ARG A 25 6.64 4.25 -27.05
CA ARG A 25 6.85 2.82 -27.34
C ARG A 25 8.01 2.22 -26.54
N GLN A 26 8.93 3.04 -26.04
CA GLN A 26 10.03 2.59 -25.20
C GLN A 26 9.65 2.44 -23.73
N LEU A 27 8.41 2.80 -23.35
CA LEU A 27 7.94 2.61 -21.97
C LEU A 27 7.96 1.14 -21.59
N ARG A 28 8.77 0.82 -20.58
CA ARG A 28 8.88 -0.52 -20.02
C ARG A 28 7.75 -0.79 -19.03
N THR A 29 6.56 -1.12 -19.54
CA THR A 29 5.35 -1.37 -18.73
C THR A 29 5.55 -2.44 -17.65
N LYS A 30 6.46 -3.40 -17.84
CA LYS A 30 6.84 -4.41 -16.84
C LYS A 30 7.39 -3.84 -15.52
N ASP A 31 7.90 -2.61 -15.55
CA ASP A 31 8.46 -1.91 -14.39
C ASP A 31 7.39 -1.06 -13.65
N LEU A 32 6.13 -1.06 -14.13
CA LEU A 32 5.00 -0.28 -13.59
C LEU A 32 3.86 -1.21 -13.14
N SER A 33 3.12 -0.80 -12.09
CA SER A 33 1.84 -1.43 -11.76
C SER A 33 0.76 -1.06 -12.78
N GLU A 34 -0.35 -1.80 -12.81
CA GLU A 34 -1.50 -1.48 -13.69
C GLU A 34 -2.01 -0.05 -13.46
N PHE A 35 -2.07 0.40 -12.20
CA PHE A 35 -2.46 1.75 -11.85
C PHE A 35 -1.45 2.78 -12.36
N GLN A 36 -0.15 2.54 -12.19
CA GLN A 36 0.90 3.44 -12.67
C GLN A 36 0.90 3.57 -14.20
N VAL A 37 0.61 2.48 -14.92
CA VAL A 37 0.41 2.51 -16.38
C VAL A 37 -0.77 3.41 -16.73
N LYS A 38 -1.91 3.28 -16.05
CA LYS A 38 -3.08 4.16 -16.24
C LYS A 38 -2.76 5.62 -15.91
N GLN A 39 -2.02 5.90 -14.83
CA GLN A 39 -1.58 7.26 -14.47
C GLN A 39 -0.66 7.86 -15.53
N PHE A 40 0.30 7.09 -16.05
CA PHE A 40 1.16 7.53 -17.15
C PHE A 40 0.33 7.89 -18.38
N HIS A 41 -0.59 7.01 -18.79
CA HIS A 41 -1.47 7.29 -19.93
C HIS A 41 -2.35 8.51 -19.71
N PHE A 42 -2.85 8.71 -18.49
CA PHE A 42 -3.68 9.85 -18.15
C PHE A 42 -2.94 11.17 -18.32
N ILE A 43 -1.75 11.28 -17.73
CA ILE A 43 -0.90 12.46 -17.85
C ILE A 43 -0.44 12.67 -19.30
N TRP A 44 -0.07 11.58 -19.98
CA TRP A 44 0.33 11.61 -21.39
C TRP A 44 -0.78 12.19 -22.27
N GLU A 45 -1.99 11.64 -22.19
CA GLU A 45 -3.10 12.03 -23.05
C GLU A 45 -3.53 13.47 -22.80
N VAL A 46 -3.63 13.88 -21.54
CA VAL A 46 -3.96 15.27 -21.19
C VAL A 46 -2.90 16.23 -21.74
N ALA A 47 -1.61 15.93 -21.57
CA ALA A 47 -0.54 16.76 -22.11
C ALA A 47 -0.57 16.83 -23.65
N THR A 48 -0.77 15.70 -24.33
CA THR A 48 -0.81 15.68 -25.80
C THR A 48 -2.05 16.37 -26.38
N GLU A 49 -3.22 16.20 -25.76
CA GLU A 49 -4.49 16.75 -26.27
C GLU A 49 -4.65 18.23 -25.95
N SER A 50 -4.08 18.69 -24.83
CA SER A 50 -4.00 20.12 -24.53
C SER A 50 -2.92 20.85 -25.31
N GLY A 51 -1.97 20.14 -25.94
CA GLY A 51 -0.78 20.75 -26.54
C GLY A 51 0.27 21.20 -25.53
N GLY A 52 0.22 20.67 -24.30
CA GLY A 52 1.14 20.99 -23.22
C GLY A 52 2.54 20.37 -23.35
N HIS A 53 3.46 20.83 -22.50
CA HIS A 53 4.84 20.37 -22.47
C HIS A 53 4.94 18.97 -21.81
N LEU A 54 4.93 17.93 -22.63
CA LEU A 54 4.93 16.54 -22.18
C LEU A 54 6.12 16.20 -21.26
N ALA A 55 7.31 16.73 -21.54
CA ALA A 55 8.48 16.52 -20.67
C ALA A 55 8.26 17.05 -19.25
N LEU A 56 7.68 18.25 -19.09
CA LEU A 56 7.38 18.83 -17.77
C LEU A 56 6.29 18.04 -17.04
N ALA A 57 5.29 17.57 -17.77
CA ALA A 57 4.22 16.72 -17.22
C ALA A 57 4.77 15.38 -16.71
N LEU A 58 5.68 14.75 -17.45
CA LEU A 58 6.30 13.48 -17.07
C LEU A 58 7.37 13.63 -15.98
N ASP A 59 8.07 14.77 -15.90
CA ASP A 59 8.92 15.10 -14.75
C ASP A 59 8.08 15.12 -13.48
N ARG A 60 6.97 15.86 -13.50
CA ARG A 60 6.03 15.90 -12.37
C ARG A 60 5.53 14.51 -11.99
N LEU A 61 5.16 13.68 -12.96
CA LEU A 61 4.75 12.29 -12.71
C LEU A 61 5.88 11.45 -12.08
N SER A 62 7.12 11.65 -12.53
CA SER A 62 8.29 10.98 -11.96
C SER A 62 8.49 11.36 -10.50
N GLU A 63 8.30 12.64 -10.14
CA GLU A 63 8.34 13.09 -8.75
C GLU A 63 7.25 12.45 -7.89
N VAL A 64 6.04 12.30 -8.44
CA VAL A 64 4.91 11.64 -7.78
C VAL A 64 5.23 10.16 -7.54
N PHE A 65 5.73 9.44 -8.54
CA PHE A 65 6.13 8.03 -8.40
C PHE A 65 7.27 7.85 -7.40
N ARG A 66 8.27 8.73 -7.43
CA ARG A 66 9.35 8.76 -6.43
C ARG A 66 8.80 8.93 -5.02
N ALA A 67 7.89 9.88 -4.83
CA ALA A 67 7.28 10.15 -3.54
C ALA A 67 6.45 8.96 -3.06
N GLN A 68 5.62 8.36 -3.92
CA GLN A 68 4.85 7.16 -3.60
C GLN A 68 5.75 5.98 -3.22
N GLN A 69 6.85 5.76 -3.96
CA GLN A 69 7.79 4.68 -3.65
C GLN A 69 8.44 4.86 -2.28
N ARG A 70 8.90 6.07 -1.94
CA ARG A 70 9.44 6.37 -0.60
C ARG A 70 8.42 6.07 0.50
N GLN A 71 7.17 6.49 0.30
CA GLN A 71 6.09 6.24 1.25
C GLN A 71 5.82 4.75 1.41
N PHE A 72 5.78 3.98 0.32
CA PHE A 72 5.59 2.53 0.36
C PHE A 72 6.72 1.80 1.10
N LEU A 73 7.97 2.21 0.89
CA LEU A 73 9.12 1.67 1.60
C LEU A 73 9.04 1.95 3.11
N GLU A 74 8.72 3.18 3.50
CA GLU A 74 8.53 3.54 4.91
C GLU A 74 7.42 2.69 5.56
N LEU A 75 6.29 2.49 4.87
CA LEU A 75 5.23 1.62 5.36
C LEU A 75 5.70 0.17 5.49
N SER A 76 6.40 -0.36 4.49
CA SER A 76 6.92 -1.73 4.49
C SER A 76 7.85 -1.99 5.69
N ILE A 77 8.69 -1.01 6.04
CA ILE A 77 9.54 -1.06 7.23
C ILE A 77 8.69 -1.05 8.50
N ALA A 78 7.68 -0.17 8.58
CA ALA A 78 6.78 -0.09 9.73
C ALA A 78 5.99 -1.40 9.95
N PHE A 79 5.59 -2.10 8.88
CA PHE A 79 4.91 -3.40 8.94
C PHE A 79 5.81 -4.56 9.36
N ALA A 80 7.12 -4.48 9.11
CA ALA A 80 8.05 -5.56 9.40
C ALA A 80 8.13 -5.85 10.91
N SER A 81 8.07 -4.80 11.75
CA SER A 81 8.18 -4.92 13.21
C SER A 81 7.01 -5.71 13.84
N PRO A 82 5.72 -5.33 13.64
CA PRO A 82 4.60 -6.11 14.17
C PRO A 82 4.57 -7.56 13.66
N LYS A 83 4.96 -7.78 12.40
CA LYS A 83 5.01 -9.12 11.80
C LYS A 83 6.09 -9.99 12.44
N ALA A 84 7.27 -9.42 12.73
CA ALA A 84 8.35 -10.14 13.38
C ALA A 84 7.96 -10.59 14.80
N THR A 85 7.40 -9.69 15.61
CA THR A 85 6.92 -10.03 16.96
C THR A 85 5.81 -11.08 16.92
N ALA A 86 4.88 -10.96 15.97
CA ALA A 86 3.82 -11.93 15.82
C ALA A 86 4.34 -13.33 15.47
N ASN A 87 5.32 -13.41 14.56
CA ASN A 87 5.96 -14.67 14.20
C ASN A 87 6.72 -15.27 15.38
N LEU A 88 7.39 -14.48 16.21
CA LEU A 88 8.08 -14.97 17.43
C LEU A 88 7.09 -15.61 18.41
N ILE A 89 5.96 -14.95 18.68
CA ILE A 89 4.92 -15.47 19.58
C ILE A 89 4.31 -16.76 19.03
N LEU A 90 4.07 -16.84 17.71
CA LEU A 90 3.52 -18.04 17.07
C LEU A 90 4.52 -19.21 17.04
N LEU A 91 5.83 -18.93 17.04
CA LEU A 91 6.87 -19.96 17.06
C LEU A 91 7.14 -20.49 18.47
N LEU A 92 6.78 -19.73 19.51
CA LEU A 92 7.09 -20.05 20.92
C LEU A 92 6.58 -21.44 21.35
N PRO A 93 5.33 -21.88 21.04
CA PRO A 93 4.88 -23.21 21.41
C PRO A 93 5.70 -24.32 20.75
N LEU A 94 6.14 -24.12 19.50
CA LEU A 94 6.96 -25.08 18.79
C LEU A 94 8.35 -25.21 19.42
N VAL A 95 8.95 -24.08 19.80
CA VAL A 95 10.23 -24.07 20.54
C VAL A 95 10.09 -24.80 21.88
N ALA A 96 9.00 -24.57 22.62
CA ALA A 96 8.77 -25.23 23.90
C ALA A 96 8.65 -26.76 23.77
N VAL A 97 7.97 -27.25 22.72
CA VAL A 97 7.88 -28.69 22.41
C VAL A 97 9.24 -29.28 22.03
N ILE A 98 10.04 -28.58 21.22
CA ILE A 98 11.39 -29.05 20.89
C ILE A 98 12.25 -29.17 22.16
N PHE A 99 12.18 -28.17 23.05
CA PHE A 99 12.91 -28.20 24.31
C PHE A 99 12.45 -29.33 25.23
N SER A 100 11.16 -29.66 25.30
CA SER A 100 10.69 -30.76 26.15
C SER A 100 11.20 -32.12 25.67
N GLU A 101 11.26 -32.35 24.36
CA GLU A 101 11.87 -33.55 23.78
C GLU A 101 13.37 -33.64 24.06
N LEU A 102 14.10 -32.53 23.94
CA LEU A 102 15.53 -32.47 24.25
C LEU A 102 15.83 -32.78 25.73
N LEU A 103 14.92 -32.43 26.63
CA LEU A 103 15.02 -32.74 28.06
C LEU A 103 14.62 -34.18 28.39
N GLY A 104 14.21 -34.98 27.41
CA GLY A 104 13.79 -36.38 27.59
C GLY A 104 12.39 -36.54 28.17
N LEU A 105 11.59 -35.47 28.24
CA LEU A 105 10.23 -35.49 28.80
C LEU A 105 9.22 -36.22 27.88
N SER A 106 9.63 -36.55 26.64
CA SER A 106 8.86 -37.34 25.67
C SER A 106 7.41 -36.86 25.50
N ALA A 107 7.21 -35.53 25.52
CA ALA A 107 5.89 -34.91 25.57
C ALA A 107 5.01 -35.29 24.37
N LEU A 108 5.58 -35.33 23.17
CA LEU A 108 4.89 -35.75 21.94
C LEU A 108 4.62 -37.26 21.97
N GLY A 109 5.61 -38.07 22.36
CA GLY A 109 5.46 -39.52 22.43
C GLY A 109 4.31 -39.94 23.35
N ALA A 110 4.26 -39.38 24.56
CA ALA A 110 3.19 -39.64 25.53
C ALA A 110 1.84 -39.05 25.08
N SER A 111 1.83 -37.88 24.41
CA SER A 111 0.60 -37.24 23.94
C SER A 111 -0.06 -37.97 22.78
N PHE A 112 0.72 -38.55 21.86
CA PHE A 112 0.16 -39.38 20.78
C PHE A 112 -0.33 -40.74 21.28
N GLY A 113 0.13 -41.19 22.45
CA GLY A 113 -0.36 -42.40 23.12
C GLY A 113 -1.69 -42.23 23.86
N THR A 114 -2.18 -40.99 24.04
CA THR A 114 -3.40 -40.72 24.82
C THR A 114 -4.41 -39.88 24.04
N ALA A 115 -5.71 -40.21 24.17
CA ALA A 115 -6.77 -39.45 23.51
C ALA A 115 -6.79 -37.97 23.95
N LEU A 116 -6.49 -37.72 25.23
CA LEU A 116 -6.41 -36.37 25.79
C LEU A 116 -5.26 -35.55 25.16
N GLY A 117 -4.10 -36.17 24.96
CA GLY A 117 -2.94 -35.52 24.33
C GLY A 117 -3.20 -35.14 22.87
N VAL A 118 -3.78 -36.04 22.08
CA VAL A 118 -4.14 -35.76 20.68
C VAL A 118 -5.17 -34.63 20.57
N ILE A 119 -6.21 -34.64 21.41
CA ILE A 119 -7.23 -33.57 21.44
C ILE A 119 -6.61 -32.23 21.81
N SER A 120 -5.73 -32.21 22.82
CA SER A 120 -5.01 -31.01 23.26
C SER A 120 -4.18 -30.42 22.12
N ILE A 121 -3.34 -31.24 21.47
CA ILE A 121 -2.50 -30.80 20.35
C ILE A 121 -3.36 -30.27 19.20
N GLY A 122 -4.45 -30.98 18.86
CA GLY A 122 -5.38 -30.56 17.81
C GLY A 122 -6.01 -29.19 18.09
N LEU A 123 -6.49 -28.95 19.30
CA LEU A 123 -7.05 -27.67 19.74
C LEU A 123 -6.00 -26.54 19.66
N GLY A 124 -4.78 -26.81 20.14
CA GLY A 124 -3.69 -25.85 20.08
C GLY A 124 -3.30 -25.47 18.65
N LEU A 125 -3.19 -26.45 17.74
CA LEU A 125 -2.93 -26.20 16.33
C LEU A 125 -4.06 -25.40 15.66
N LEU A 126 -5.32 -25.74 15.96
CA LEU A 126 -6.47 -25.02 15.44
C LEU A 126 -6.43 -23.54 15.86
N LEU A 127 -6.14 -23.26 17.13
CA LEU A 127 -6.00 -21.90 17.65
C LEU A 127 -4.89 -21.12 16.93
N LEU A 128 -3.72 -21.73 16.70
CA LEU A 128 -2.63 -21.09 15.96
C LEU A 128 -3.01 -20.81 14.49
N ILE A 129 -3.71 -21.73 13.83
CA ILE A 129 -4.18 -21.55 12.45
C ILE A 129 -5.18 -20.39 12.39
N VAL A 130 -6.15 -20.34 13.30
CA VAL A 130 -7.13 -19.25 13.38
C VAL A 130 -6.45 -17.91 13.63
N ALA A 131 -5.48 -17.85 14.55
CA ALA A 131 -4.70 -16.65 14.84
C ALA A 131 -3.91 -16.18 13.61
N ARG A 132 -3.27 -17.11 12.89
CA ARG A 132 -2.47 -16.81 11.70
C ARG A 132 -3.32 -16.31 10.54
N ILE A 133 -4.44 -16.98 10.25
CA ILE A 133 -5.38 -16.56 9.19
C ILE A 133 -5.94 -15.18 9.50
N SER A 134 -6.36 -14.95 10.74
CA SER A 134 -6.93 -13.66 11.14
C SER A 134 -5.92 -12.53 11.02
N SER A 135 -4.68 -12.77 11.46
CA SER A 135 -3.57 -11.81 11.31
C SER A 135 -3.30 -11.48 9.85
N LEU A 136 -3.17 -12.50 8.98
CA LEU A 136 -2.92 -12.29 7.55
C LEU A 136 -4.06 -11.50 6.88
N ARG A 137 -5.32 -11.80 7.22
CA ARG A 137 -6.49 -11.06 6.72
C ARG A 137 -6.47 -9.59 7.17
N MET A 138 -6.05 -9.30 8.40
CA MET A 138 -5.93 -7.93 8.90
C MET A 138 -4.83 -7.15 8.17
N LEU A 139 -3.67 -7.77 7.90
CA LEU A 139 -2.61 -7.16 7.11
C LEU A 139 -3.05 -6.91 5.66
N GLU A 140 -3.73 -7.86 5.04
CA GLU A 140 -4.17 -7.75 3.65
C GLU A 140 -5.18 -6.62 3.46
N LYS A 141 -6.15 -6.49 4.38
CA LYS A 141 -7.12 -5.38 4.37
C LYS A 141 -6.48 -4.01 4.61
N ALA A 142 -5.31 -3.97 5.24
CA ALA A 142 -4.60 -2.73 5.54
C ALA A 142 -3.58 -2.33 4.47
N LYS A 143 -3.40 -3.12 3.42
CA LYS A 143 -2.57 -2.71 2.28
C LYS A 143 -3.17 -1.46 1.65
N PRO A 144 -2.39 -0.37 1.48
CA PRO A 144 -2.84 0.81 0.78
C PRO A 144 -3.36 0.45 -0.61
N ARG A 145 -4.55 0.94 -0.98
CA ARG A 145 -5.01 0.84 -2.36
C ARG A 145 -4.22 1.82 -3.23
N GLU A 146 -3.82 1.39 -4.42
CA GLU A 146 -3.19 2.26 -5.41
C GLU A 146 -4.22 3.27 -5.92
N ALA A 147 -4.09 4.51 -5.46
CA ALA A 147 -4.93 5.64 -5.82
C ALA A 147 -4.11 6.93 -5.69
N ASP A 148 -4.43 7.93 -6.52
CA ASP A 148 -3.78 9.24 -6.48
C ASP A 148 -4.83 10.36 -6.45
N PRO A 149 -5.12 10.91 -5.27
CA PRO A 149 -6.11 11.98 -5.12
C PRO A 149 -5.64 13.32 -5.70
N GLY A 150 -4.36 13.45 -6.06
CA GLY A 150 -3.80 14.65 -6.68
C GLY A 150 -3.78 14.61 -8.22
N ALA A 151 -3.98 13.42 -8.83
CA ALA A 151 -3.79 13.24 -10.27
C ALA A 151 -4.66 14.17 -11.12
N PHE A 152 -5.94 14.32 -10.75
CA PHE A 152 -6.85 15.23 -11.45
C PHE A 152 -6.33 16.68 -11.44
N LEU A 153 -5.87 17.19 -10.29
CA LEU A 153 -5.38 18.55 -10.17
C LEU A 153 -4.08 18.77 -10.97
N ASP A 154 -3.17 17.79 -10.97
CA ASP A 154 -1.98 17.83 -11.82
C ASP A 154 -2.34 17.85 -13.32
N ALA A 155 -3.34 17.06 -13.74
CA ALA A 155 -3.83 17.07 -15.13
C ALA A 155 -4.45 18.41 -15.52
N VAL A 156 -5.23 19.03 -14.62
CA VAL A 156 -5.75 20.39 -14.86
C VAL A 156 -4.63 21.41 -14.94
N ALA A 157 -3.63 21.34 -14.06
CA ALA A 157 -2.44 22.18 -14.08
C ALA A 157 -1.67 22.08 -15.41
N ILE A 158 -1.57 20.87 -15.99
CA ILE A 158 -1.00 20.65 -17.32
C ILE A 158 -1.82 21.38 -18.39
N GLY A 159 -3.15 21.24 -18.39
CA GLY A 159 -4.03 21.92 -19.33
C GLY A 159 -3.95 23.45 -19.23
N LEU A 160 -3.90 23.99 -18.00
CA LEU A 160 -3.70 25.42 -17.76
C LEU A 160 -2.36 25.91 -18.30
N SER A 161 -1.30 25.14 -18.11
CA SER A 161 0.04 25.46 -18.61
C SER A 161 0.11 25.43 -20.14
N ALA A 162 -0.83 24.74 -20.79
CA ALA A 162 -1.01 24.73 -22.24
C ALA A 162 -1.91 25.87 -22.76
N GLY A 163 -2.42 26.75 -21.86
CA GLY A 163 -3.24 27.90 -22.21
C GLY A 163 -4.75 27.64 -22.22
N LEU A 164 -5.21 26.46 -21.79
CA LEU A 164 -6.64 26.20 -21.63
C LEU A 164 -7.23 27.03 -20.49
N SER A 165 -8.49 27.43 -20.61
CA SER A 165 -9.23 28.02 -19.50
C SER A 165 -9.43 27.00 -18.37
N PRO A 166 -9.60 27.42 -17.10
CA PRO A 166 -9.79 26.50 -15.98
C PRO A 166 -10.90 25.47 -16.22
N LYS A 167 -12.03 25.92 -16.78
CA LYS A 167 -13.17 25.06 -17.11
C LYS A 167 -12.83 24.03 -18.20
N ALA A 168 -12.11 24.45 -19.24
CA ALA A 168 -11.72 23.56 -20.33
C ALA A 168 -10.68 22.53 -19.88
N ALA A 169 -9.68 22.96 -19.11
CA ALA A 169 -8.67 22.06 -18.53
C ALA A 169 -9.32 21.01 -17.60
N ALA A 170 -10.25 21.43 -16.73
CA ALA A 170 -11.03 20.53 -15.88
C ALA A 170 -11.89 19.55 -16.68
N ALA A 171 -12.55 20.00 -17.75
CA ALA A 171 -13.36 19.14 -18.60
C ALA A 171 -12.52 18.09 -19.34
N LEU A 172 -11.35 18.47 -19.85
CA LEU A 172 -10.40 17.55 -20.48
C LEU A 172 -9.91 16.50 -19.48
N ALA A 173 -9.39 16.95 -18.32
CA ALA A 173 -8.90 16.06 -17.27
C ALA A 173 -10.00 15.09 -16.79
N ARG A 174 -11.24 15.55 -16.63
CA ARG A 174 -12.37 14.70 -16.23
C ARG A 174 -12.70 13.65 -17.28
N THR A 175 -12.77 14.05 -18.56
CA THR A 175 -13.02 13.14 -19.67
C THR A 175 -11.97 12.04 -19.74
N LYS A 176 -10.68 12.41 -19.64
CA LYS A 176 -9.57 11.45 -19.66
C LYS A 176 -9.52 10.56 -18.44
N SER A 177 -9.82 11.10 -17.25
CA SER A 177 -9.93 10.32 -16.03
C SER A 177 -10.99 9.23 -16.18
N LYS A 178 -12.18 9.59 -16.66
CA LYS A 178 -13.29 8.65 -16.89
C LYS A 178 -12.95 7.55 -17.90
N GLN A 179 -12.22 7.88 -18.96
CA GLN A 179 -11.79 6.91 -19.98
C GLN A 179 -10.79 5.89 -19.44
N LEU A 180 -9.84 6.32 -18.61
CA LEU A 180 -8.72 5.46 -18.18
C LEU A 180 -8.96 4.73 -16.86
N PHE A 181 -9.69 5.35 -15.93
CA PHE A 181 -9.98 4.78 -14.62
C PHE A 181 -11.38 4.17 -14.51
N ALA A 182 -12.21 4.27 -15.56
CA ALA A 182 -13.62 3.84 -15.58
C ALA A 182 -14.52 4.47 -14.49
N GLU A 183 -14.00 5.47 -13.78
CA GLU A 183 -14.67 6.23 -12.74
C GLU A 183 -14.56 7.71 -13.04
N ASP A 184 -15.62 8.45 -12.74
CA ASP A 184 -15.59 9.90 -12.84
C ASP A 184 -14.73 10.51 -11.71
N VAL A 185 -14.27 11.74 -11.92
CA VAL A 185 -13.56 12.49 -10.89
C VAL A 185 -14.48 12.66 -9.68
N ALA A 186 -13.96 12.30 -8.51
CA ALA A 186 -14.72 12.38 -7.27
C ALA A 186 -15.19 13.82 -7.00
N SER A 187 -16.40 13.96 -6.45
CA SER A 187 -17.04 15.26 -6.23
C SER A 187 -16.21 16.18 -5.33
N ASP A 188 -15.50 15.61 -4.36
CA ASP A 188 -14.59 16.33 -3.47
C ASP A 188 -13.43 16.99 -4.24
N GLN A 189 -12.83 16.29 -5.20
CA GLN A 189 -11.76 16.84 -6.04
C GLN A 189 -12.26 17.99 -6.93
N LEU A 190 -13.48 17.88 -7.45
CA LEU A 190 -14.12 18.96 -8.21
C LEU A 190 -14.37 20.19 -7.33
N THR A 191 -14.85 20.00 -6.11
CA THR A 191 -15.02 21.09 -5.14
C THR A 191 -13.67 21.75 -4.82
N ILE A 192 -12.63 20.96 -4.53
CA ILE A 192 -11.28 21.46 -4.24
C ILE A 192 -10.71 22.27 -5.42
N PHE A 193 -10.99 21.84 -6.66
CA PHE A 193 -10.60 22.59 -7.85
C PHE A 193 -11.32 23.94 -7.94
N TRP A 194 -12.65 23.97 -7.85
CA TRP A 194 -13.42 25.21 -7.96
C TRP A 194 -13.12 26.19 -6.81
N ASP A 195 -12.86 25.68 -5.61
CA ASP A 195 -12.37 26.48 -4.50
C ASP A 195 -11.00 27.10 -4.80
N ALA A 196 -10.13 26.39 -5.53
CA ALA A 196 -8.82 26.92 -5.92
C ALA A 196 -8.95 28.03 -6.97
N VAL A 197 -9.86 27.86 -7.94
CA VAL A 197 -10.20 28.89 -8.94
C VAL A 197 -10.68 30.15 -8.23
N LYS A 198 -11.65 30.00 -7.32
CA LYS A 198 -12.22 31.13 -6.56
C LYS A 198 -11.17 31.85 -5.72
N VAL A 199 -10.28 31.11 -5.05
CA VAL A 199 -9.17 31.69 -4.29
C VAL A 199 -8.20 32.44 -5.21
N SER A 200 -7.85 31.87 -6.37
CA SER A 200 -6.96 32.51 -7.35
C SER A 200 -7.55 33.83 -7.87
N GLU A 201 -8.84 33.84 -8.22
CA GLU A 201 -9.55 35.04 -8.69
C GLU A 201 -9.62 36.15 -7.63
N GLN A 202 -9.79 35.77 -6.35
CA GLN A 202 -9.92 36.74 -5.26
C GLN A 202 -8.58 37.27 -4.74
N SER A 203 -7.50 36.49 -4.85
CA SER A 203 -6.19 36.80 -4.22
C SER A 203 -5.07 37.10 -5.23
N GLY A 204 -5.29 36.85 -6.52
CA GLY A 204 -4.27 37.00 -7.56
C GLY A 204 -3.19 35.92 -7.55
N ILE A 205 -3.27 34.92 -6.67
CA ILE A 205 -2.32 33.79 -6.64
C ILE A 205 -2.43 32.99 -7.95
N ALA A 206 -1.29 32.61 -8.53
CA ALA A 206 -1.27 31.78 -9.74
C ALA A 206 -1.95 30.43 -9.51
N LEU A 207 -3.05 30.17 -10.23
CA LEU A 207 -3.87 28.97 -10.09
C LEU A 207 -3.05 27.69 -10.26
N ASN A 208 -2.13 27.66 -11.23
CA ASN A 208 -1.30 26.49 -11.52
C ASN A 208 -0.51 26.01 -10.29
N GLY A 209 0.23 26.92 -9.63
CA GLY A 209 0.99 26.60 -8.43
C GLY A 209 0.10 26.18 -7.25
N LEU A 210 -1.07 26.82 -7.11
CA LEU A 210 -2.05 26.46 -6.08
C LEU A 210 -2.60 25.04 -6.28
N LEU A 211 -2.89 24.64 -7.52
CA LEU A 211 -3.37 23.29 -7.84
C LEU A 211 -2.31 22.22 -7.55
N LEU A 212 -1.06 22.44 -7.97
CA LEU A 212 0.05 21.52 -7.69
C LEU A 212 0.28 21.36 -6.18
N ALA A 213 0.26 22.46 -5.42
CA ALA A 213 0.39 22.43 -3.96
C ALA A 213 -0.78 21.70 -3.27
N ARG A 214 -2.01 21.88 -3.76
CA ARG A 214 -3.19 21.14 -3.27
C ARG A 214 -3.11 19.66 -3.62
N ALA A 215 -2.62 19.31 -4.81
CA ALA A 215 -2.39 17.92 -5.23
C ALA A 215 -1.43 17.21 -4.28
N ASP A 216 -0.31 17.87 -3.94
CA ASP A 216 0.67 17.32 -2.98
C ASP A 216 0.09 17.21 -1.58
N THR A 217 -0.68 18.21 -1.15
CA THR A 217 -1.39 18.15 0.15
C THR A 217 -2.36 16.97 0.22
N LEU A 218 -3.11 16.69 -0.86
CA LEU A 218 -4.01 15.55 -0.93
C LEU A 218 -3.28 14.21 -0.83
N ARG A 219 -2.16 14.07 -1.54
CA ARG A 219 -1.29 12.89 -1.45
C ARG A 219 -0.73 12.71 -0.05
N HIS A 220 -0.21 13.78 0.57
CA HIS A 220 0.29 13.74 1.94
C HIS A 220 -0.80 13.35 2.95
N ARG A 221 -2.03 13.86 2.80
CA ARG A 221 -3.17 13.47 3.65
C ARG A 221 -3.52 12.00 3.49
N LEU A 222 -3.54 11.48 2.26
CA LEU A 222 -3.78 10.05 2.00
C LEU A 222 -2.72 9.19 2.70
N TRP A 223 -1.44 9.50 2.52
CA TRP A 223 -0.35 8.76 3.14
C TRP A 223 -0.36 8.86 4.68
N SER A 224 -0.67 10.02 5.23
CA SER A 224 -0.83 10.20 6.69
C SER A 224 -1.97 9.34 7.26
N LYS A 225 -3.11 9.26 6.56
CA LYS A 225 -4.22 8.37 6.94
C LYS A 225 -3.78 6.91 6.94
N HIS A 226 -3.07 6.46 5.90
CA HIS A 226 -2.52 5.11 5.84
C HIS A 226 -1.57 4.85 7.01
N ARG A 227 -0.59 5.73 7.28
CA ARG A 227 0.33 5.59 8.44
C ARG A 227 -0.43 5.45 9.76
N THR A 228 -1.46 6.27 9.96
CA THR A 228 -2.29 6.22 11.18
C THR A 228 -3.06 4.90 11.30
N GLN A 229 -3.63 4.41 10.20
CA GLN A 229 -4.32 3.11 10.17
C GLN A 229 -3.35 1.97 10.49
N LEU A 230 -2.11 2.05 10.03
CA LEU A 230 -1.06 1.07 10.31
C LEU A 230 -0.57 1.08 11.74
N ALA A 231 -0.44 2.26 12.35
CA ALA A 231 -0.14 2.37 13.77
C ALA A 231 -1.23 1.68 14.61
N LYS A 232 -2.52 1.91 14.28
CA LYS A 232 -3.65 1.24 14.95
C LYS A 232 -3.65 -0.27 14.72
N LEU A 233 -3.32 -0.71 13.50
CA LEU A 233 -3.23 -2.13 13.15
C LEU A 233 -2.13 -2.85 13.95
N SER A 234 -1.01 -2.18 14.18
CA SER A 234 0.12 -2.75 14.96
C SER A 234 -0.32 -3.13 16.37
N VAL A 235 -1.17 -2.30 16.99
CA VAL A 235 -1.75 -2.58 18.31
C VAL A 235 -2.84 -3.64 18.22
N SER A 236 -3.76 -3.52 17.25
CA SER A 236 -4.89 -4.45 17.15
C SER A 236 -4.47 -5.87 16.72
N LEU A 237 -3.33 -6.03 16.05
CA LEU A 237 -2.75 -7.33 15.71
C LEU A 237 -2.33 -8.13 16.95
N LEU A 238 -1.99 -7.45 18.06
CA LEU A 238 -1.59 -8.13 19.30
C LEU A 238 -2.77 -8.80 20.01
N ILE A 239 -3.99 -8.30 19.82
CA ILE A 239 -5.19 -8.82 20.50
C ILE A 239 -5.53 -10.26 20.06
N PRO A 240 -5.78 -10.56 18.77
CA PRO A 240 -6.09 -11.92 18.34
C PRO A 240 -4.91 -12.86 18.57
N LEU A 241 -3.68 -12.34 18.46
CA LEU A 241 -2.49 -13.13 18.67
C LEU A 241 -2.30 -13.51 20.13
N GLY A 242 -2.40 -12.56 21.06
CA GLY A 242 -2.27 -12.81 22.49
C GLY A 242 -3.40 -13.70 23.02
N LEU A 243 -4.64 -13.45 22.60
CA LEU A 243 -5.81 -14.23 23.02
C LEU A 243 -5.75 -15.68 22.53
N ALA A 244 -5.17 -15.94 21.35
CA ALA A 244 -5.05 -17.29 20.81
C ALA A 244 -3.74 -17.99 21.21
N ALA A 245 -2.63 -17.25 21.33
CA ALA A 245 -1.32 -17.82 21.62
C ALA A 245 -1.22 -18.36 23.05
N LEU A 246 -1.83 -17.70 24.04
CA LEU A 246 -1.75 -18.14 25.43
C LEU A 246 -2.49 -19.48 25.66
N PRO A 247 -3.74 -19.65 25.21
CA PRO A 247 -4.39 -20.97 25.24
C PRO A 247 -3.68 -22.00 24.36
N ALA A 248 -3.21 -21.61 23.16
CA ALA A 248 -2.47 -22.53 22.29
C ALA A 248 -1.18 -23.02 22.94
N PHE A 249 -0.46 -22.17 23.66
CA PHE A 249 0.73 -22.56 24.42
C PHE A 249 0.40 -23.57 25.52
N VAL A 250 -0.70 -23.38 26.25
CA VAL A 250 -1.14 -24.34 27.26
C VAL A 250 -1.44 -25.70 26.62
N PHE A 251 -2.18 -25.72 25.51
CA PHE A 251 -2.57 -26.95 24.82
C PHE A 251 -1.40 -27.65 24.11
N LEU A 252 -0.40 -26.91 23.61
CA LEU A 252 0.73 -27.47 22.85
C LEU A 252 1.96 -27.77 23.70
N ALA A 253 2.19 -27.03 24.78
CA ALA A 253 3.39 -27.19 25.60
C ALA A 253 3.06 -27.73 27.00
N VAL A 254 2.15 -27.08 27.73
CA VAL A 254 1.93 -27.39 29.16
C VAL A 254 1.24 -28.75 29.34
N VAL A 255 0.14 -28.99 28.63
CA VAL A 255 -0.62 -30.25 28.76
C VAL A 255 0.21 -31.46 28.30
N PRO A 256 0.88 -31.45 27.12
CA PRO A 256 1.74 -32.55 26.70
C PRO A 256 2.88 -32.85 27.66
N VAL A 257 3.55 -31.82 28.20
CA VAL A 257 4.63 -32.01 29.19
C VAL A 257 4.09 -32.63 30.47
N GLY A 258 2.92 -32.19 30.93
CA GLY A 258 2.24 -32.81 32.07
C GLY A 258 1.96 -34.29 31.84
N ILE A 259 1.36 -34.64 30.68
CA ILE A 259 1.09 -36.03 30.30
C ILE A 259 2.38 -36.86 30.26
N GLY A 260 3.47 -36.32 29.70
CA GLY A 260 4.78 -36.97 29.65
C GLY A 260 5.33 -37.26 31.05
N LEU A 261 5.28 -36.28 31.96
CA LEU A 261 5.72 -36.45 33.34
C LEU A 261 4.91 -37.52 34.08
N PHE A 262 3.58 -37.50 33.99
CA PHE A 262 2.74 -38.50 34.64
C PHE A 262 2.87 -39.90 34.03
N SER A 263 3.24 -40.00 32.76
CA SER A 263 3.47 -41.30 32.09
C SER A 263 4.86 -41.88 32.39
N ALA A 264 5.80 -41.04 32.83
CA ALA A 264 7.17 -41.42 33.17
C ALA A 264 7.36 -41.79 34.66
N MET A 265 6.36 -41.51 35.51
CA MET A 265 6.29 -41.90 36.92
C MET A 265 5.63 -43.27 37.06
#